data_AF-A0A1C5GR16-F1
#
_entry.id   AF-A0A1C5GR16-F1
#
_cell.length_a   1.000
_cell.length_b   1.000
_cell.length_c   1.000
_cell.angle_alpha   90.00
_cell.angle_beta   90.00
_cell.angle_gamma   90.00
#
_symmetry.space_group_name_H-M   'P 1'
#
loop_
_entity.id
_entity.type
_entity.pdbx_description
1 polymer ?
#
loop_
_entity_poly.entity_id
_entity_poly.type
_entity_poly.pdbx_seq_one_letter_code
_entity_poly.pdbx_strand_id
1 'polypeptide(L)'
;MPDANSLYGPLDPAPDAGWVDAGPRMGFFTDTSVCIGCKACEVACKEWNGVPDSGFDLLGMSYDNTGALTANSWRHVAFIEQPRPAGHRTPPFAGTPTGGSASAASAAVAAGSAGGSGTDPGVPPGTADAAARMAATARTGDASAEAGVSGPASNGTAFLGMPGSQPPGRGTGAQERTDFRWLMMSDVCKHCTHAACLDVCPTGALFRTEFGTVVVQEDICNGCGYCISACPYGVIDQRKGDGRAWKCTLCYDRLGAGMTPACAQACPTESIQYGPLDELRERAARRVGQLHERGVPEARLYGHDPTDGVGGDGAFFLLLDEPEVYGLPPDPVVTTRDLPRMWKRAGLAALAMAAATVAAFVGGRS
;
A
#
# COMPACT_ATOMS: atom_id res chain seq x y z
N MET A 1 -31.77 13.39 -14.52
CA MET A 1 -30.47 13.95 -14.14
C MET A 1 -29.86 12.94 -13.20
N PRO A 2 -28.60 12.51 -13.37
CA PRO A 2 -27.92 11.75 -12.33
C PRO A 2 -28.04 12.58 -11.05
N ASP A 3 -28.41 11.95 -9.94
CA ASP A 3 -28.58 12.64 -8.67
C ASP A 3 -27.26 13.33 -8.32
N ALA A 4 -27.26 14.66 -8.27
CA ALA A 4 -26.08 15.50 -8.02
C ALA A 4 -25.42 15.29 -6.64
N ASN A 5 -25.84 14.27 -5.90
CA ASN A 5 -25.37 13.89 -4.57
C ASN A 5 -25.26 12.35 -4.44
N SER A 6 -24.99 11.63 -5.52
CA SER A 6 -24.90 10.17 -5.45
C SER A 6 -23.66 9.72 -4.69
N LEU A 7 -23.87 9.13 -3.51
CA LEU A 7 -22.80 8.53 -2.68
C LEU A 7 -22.16 7.29 -3.35
N TYR A 8 -22.74 6.76 -4.43
CA TYR A 8 -22.27 5.64 -5.25
C TYR A 8 -23.09 5.59 -6.57
N GLY A 9 -22.56 5.05 -7.68
CA GLY A 9 -23.27 4.96 -8.98
C GLY A 9 -22.46 5.54 -10.16
N PRO A 10 -23.00 5.71 -11.38
CA PRO A 10 -22.23 6.34 -12.45
C PRO A 10 -21.88 7.78 -12.06
N LEU A 11 -20.61 8.04 -11.73
CA LEU A 11 -20.11 9.36 -11.36
C LEU A 11 -19.06 9.84 -12.35
N ASP A 12 -19.15 11.11 -12.73
CA ASP A 12 -18.03 11.90 -13.23
C ASP A 12 -17.50 12.78 -12.07
N PRO A 13 -16.39 12.40 -11.42
CA PRO A 13 -16.04 12.93 -10.10
C PRO A 13 -15.90 14.44 -9.98
N ALA A 14 -15.49 15.14 -11.04
CA ALA A 14 -15.32 16.60 -10.99
C ALA A 14 -16.63 17.34 -11.30
N PRO A 15 -17.34 17.08 -12.42
CA PRO A 15 -18.65 17.67 -12.68
C PRO A 15 -19.68 17.41 -11.57
N ASP A 16 -19.73 16.19 -11.03
CA ASP A 16 -20.68 15.83 -9.96
C ASP A 16 -20.34 16.53 -8.63
N ALA A 17 -19.09 16.99 -8.46
CA ALA A 17 -18.67 17.82 -7.33
C ALA A 17 -18.94 19.32 -7.54
N GLY A 18 -19.57 19.71 -8.66
CA GLY A 18 -19.95 21.09 -8.96
C GLY A 18 -18.97 21.86 -9.84
N TRP A 19 -17.96 21.20 -10.42
CA TRP A 19 -17.02 21.84 -11.36
C TRP A 19 -17.61 21.90 -12.78
N VAL A 20 -18.16 23.06 -13.16
CA VAL A 20 -18.91 23.26 -14.42
C VAL A 20 -18.07 23.21 -15.70
N ASP A 21 -16.77 23.51 -15.62
CA ASP A 21 -15.83 23.47 -16.75
C ASP A 21 -14.61 22.59 -16.41
N ALA A 22 -14.85 21.47 -15.74
CA ALA A 22 -13.79 20.55 -15.37
C ALA A 22 -13.05 20.04 -16.63
N GLY A 23 -11.72 20.08 -16.58
CA GLY A 23 -10.86 19.43 -17.57
C GLY A 23 -10.96 17.90 -17.47
N PRO A 24 -10.17 17.16 -18.27
CA PRO A 24 -10.12 15.71 -18.15
C PRO A 24 -9.69 15.29 -16.74
N ARG A 25 -10.29 14.22 -16.21
CA ARG A 25 -9.83 13.61 -14.96
C ARG A 25 -8.37 13.19 -15.10
N MET A 26 -7.54 13.63 -14.17
CA MET A 26 -6.11 13.31 -14.17
C MET A 26 -5.83 12.15 -13.23
N GLY A 27 -4.80 11.37 -13.54
CA GLY A 27 -4.49 10.16 -12.75
C GLY A 27 -3.07 9.64 -12.88
N PHE A 28 -2.84 8.51 -12.23
CA PHE A 28 -1.62 7.72 -12.35
C PHE A 28 -1.89 6.34 -12.95
N PHE A 29 -0.96 5.89 -13.79
CA PHE A 29 -0.82 4.48 -14.15
C PHE A 29 0.55 4.00 -13.68
N THR A 30 0.58 3.01 -12.78
CA THR A 30 1.83 2.43 -12.28
C THR A 30 2.07 1.05 -12.90
N ASP A 31 3.07 0.95 -13.79
CA ASP A 31 3.54 -0.31 -14.36
C ASP A 31 4.61 -0.94 -13.47
N THR A 32 4.23 -1.94 -12.68
CA THR A 32 5.16 -2.66 -11.79
C THR A 32 6.20 -3.48 -12.55
N SER A 33 5.98 -3.77 -13.83
CA SER A 33 6.91 -4.57 -14.65
C SER A 33 8.23 -3.87 -14.97
N VAL A 34 8.26 -2.55 -14.83
CA VAL A 34 9.46 -1.71 -15.05
C VAL A 34 9.86 -0.94 -13.79
N CYS A 35 9.20 -1.21 -12.66
CA CYS A 35 9.59 -0.64 -11.37
C CYS A 35 10.89 -1.28 -10.90
N ILE A 36 11.90 -0.46 -10.61
CA ILE A 36 13.22 -0.93 -10.12
C ILE A 36 13.39 -0.73 -8.61
N GLY A 37 12.33 -0.33 -7.90
CA GLY A 37 12.38 -0.13 -6.45
C GLY A 37 13.28 1.01 -5.95
N CYS A 38 13.66 1.97 -6.81
CA CYS A 38 14.67 3.00 -6.45
C CYS A 38 14.27 3.99 -5.34
N LYS A 39 13.00 3.99 -4.87
CA LYS A 39 12.44 4.93 -3.89
C LYS A 39 12.50 6.42 -4.24
N ALA A 40 12.92 6.79 -5.46
CA ALA A 40 12.95 8.19 -5.91
C ALA A 40 11.57 8.88 -5.80
N CYS A 41 10.50 8.13 -6.02
CA CYS A 41 9.13 8.62 -5.87
C CYS A 41 8.73 8.93 -4.42
N GLU A 42 9.30 8.25 -3.42
CA GLU A 42 9.06 8.55 -2.00
C GLU A 42 9.75 9.87 -1.64
N VAL A 43 11.04 9.98 -2.00
CA VAL A 43 11.86 11.16 -1.71
C VAL A 43 11.28 12.41 -2.36
N ALA A 44 10.96 12.35 -3.66
CA ALA A 44 10.35 13.47 -4.37
C ALA A 44 8.98 13.86 -3.81
N CYS A 45 8.19 12.88 -3.34
CA CYS A 45 6.91 13.16 -2.69
C CYS A 45 7.11 13.92 -1.37
N LYS A 46 8.05 13.47 -0.53
CA LYS A 46 8.34 14.11 0.76
C LYS A 46 8.91 15.51 0.58
N GLU A 47 9.89 15.66 -0.30
CA GLU A 47 10.57 16.94 -0.55
C GLU A 47 9.59 17.99 -1.07
N TRP A 48 8.79 17.65 -2.08
CA TRP A 48 7.82 18.58 -2.65
C TRP A 48 6.74 19.02 -1.66
N ASN A 49 6.14 18.06 -0.95
CA ASN A 49 5.00 18.34 -0.07
C ASN A 49 5.42 18.73 1.36
N GLY A 50 6.72 18.85 1.64
CA GLY A 50 7.22 19.11 2.99
C GLY A 50 6.76 18.06 4.01
N VAL A 51 6.58 16.80 3.59
CA VAL A 51 6.12 15.73 4.48
C VAL A 51 7.20 15.47 5.53
N PRO A 52 6.86 15.44 6.84
CA PRO A 52 7.82 15.16 7.88
C PRO A 52 8.56 13.85 7.64
N ASP A 53 9.80 13.79 8.14
CA ASP A 53 10.51 12.52 8.17
C ASP A 53 9.77 11.53 9.10
N SER A 54 9.86 10.25 8.75
CA SER A 54 9.27 9.14 9.50
C SER A 54 10.31 8.43 10.38
N GLY A 55 11.53 8.96 10.46
CA GLY A 55 12.68 8.32 11.11
C GLY A 55 13.34 7.25 10.23
N PHE A 56 14.45 6.71 10.72
CA PHE A 56 15.18 5.60 10.09
C PHE A 56 14.78 4.26 10.73
N ASP A 57 13.60 3.75 10.38
CA ASP A 57 13.21 2.40 10.79
C ASP A 57 13.86 1.37 9.87
N LEU A 58 15.04 0.89 10.28
CA LEU A 58 15.66 -0.27 9.66
C LEU A 58 14.93 -1.53 10.12
N LEU A 59 13.84 -1.88 9.41
CA LEU A 59 13.01 -3.05 9.72
C LEU A 59 13.83 -4.37 9.71
N GLY A 60 14.98 -4.39 9.04
CA GLY A 60 15.93 -5.52 9.07
C GLY A 60 15.47 -6.77 8.30
N MET A 61 14.28 -6.72 7.69
CA MET A 61 13.64 -7.85 7.01
C MET A 61 13.56 -7.70 5.49
N SER A 62 13.76 -6.50 4.95
CA SER A 62 13.62 -6.16 3.53
C SER A 62 14.39 -4.87 3.19
N TYR A 63 14.55 -4.58 1.89
CA TYR A 63 14.92 -3.23 1.40
C TYR A 63 13.83 -2.18 1.66
N ASP A 64 12.64 -2.63 2.04
CA ASP A 64 11.59 -1.76 2.52
C ASP A 64 11.87 -1.27 3.94
N ASN A 65 12.34 -0.02 4.05
CA ASN A 65 12.55 0.70 5.29
C ASN A 65 11.40 1.70 5.64
N THR A 66 10.35 1.74 4.82
CA THR A 66 9.19 2.63 5.02
C THR A 66 8.01 1.84 5.57
N GLY A 67 7.91 0.55 5.20
CA GLY A 67 6.94 -0.41 5.73
C GLY A 67 5.54 -0.28 5.12
N ALA A 68 4.94 0.90 5.22
CA ALA A 68 3.60 1.16 4.70
C ALA A 68 3.37 2.64 4.39
N LEU A 69 2.25 2.93 3.72
CA LEU A 69 1.71 4.28 3.65
C LEU A 69 1.25 4.74 5.04
N THR A 70 1.60 5.98 5.41
CA THR A 70 1.22 6.61 6.69
C THR A 70 0.96 8.09 6.48
N ALA A 71 0.63 8.81 7.56
CA ALA A 71 0.48 10.26 7.51
C ALA A 71 1.79 11.02 7.18
N ASN A 72 2.94 10.34 7.28
CA ASN A 72 4.27 10.87 6.95
C ASN A 72 4.93 10.15 5.75
N SER A 73 4.23 9.22 5.11
CA SER A 73 4.69 8.47 3.93
C SER A 73 3.53 8.30 2.95
N TRP A 74 3.31 9.30 2.09
CA TRP A 74 2.15 9.33 1.17
C TRP A 74 2.36 8.53 -0.12
N ARG A 75 3.58 8.04 -0.31
CA ARG A 75 4.04 7.19 -1.39
C ARG A 75 4.98 6.17 -0.75
N HIS A 76 4.87 4.91 -1.14
CA HIS A 76 5.65 3.81 -0.55
C HIS A 76 6.08 2.84 -1.65
N VAL A 77 7.30 2.33 -1.58
CA VAL A 77 7.80 1.26 -2.45
C VAL A 77 7.92 -0.02 -1.65
N ALA A 78 7.03 -0.96 -1.94
CA ALA A 78 7.07 -2.31 -1.42
C ALA A 78 8.07 -3.17 -2.21
N PHE A 79 8.79 -4.03 -1.48
CA PHE A 79 9.72 -5.02 -2.01
C PHE A 79 9.23 -6.41 -1.59
N ILE A 80 8.68 -7.16 -2.53
CA ILE A 80 8.08 -8.47 -2.28
C ILE A 80 8.96 -9.57 -2.88
N GLU A 81 9.48 -10.40 -1.99
CA GLU A 81 10.38 -11.51 -2.32
C GLU A 81 9.60 -12.81 -2.40
N GLN A 82 9.61 -13.46 -3.56
CA GLN A 82 8.85 -14.71 -3.77
C GLN A 82 9.74 -15.85 -4.29
N PRO A 83 9.66 -17.04 -3.70
CA PRO A 83 10.16 -18.25 -4.34
C PRO A 83 9.18 -18.67 -5.45
N ARG A 84 9.65 -18.70 -6.69
CA ARG A 84 8.87 -19.16 -7.85
C ARG A 84 9.47 -20.46 -8.42
N PRO A 85 8.67 -21.44 -8.88
CA PRO A 85 9.20 -22.53 -9.67
C PRO A 85 9.80 -21.98 -10.98
N ALA A 86 11.03 -22.38 -11.31
CA ALA A 86 11.78 -21.77 -12.41
C ALA A 86 11.09 -21.97 -13.77
N GLY A 87 10.86 -20.85 -14.46
CA GLY A 87 10.31 -20.77 -15.80
C GLY A 87 11.13 -19.79 -16.62
N HIS A 88 12.05 -20.32 -17.41
CA HIS A 88 13.01 -19.64 -18.30
C HIS A 88 14.29 -19.06 -17.67
N ARG A 89 15.42 -19.44 -18.27
CA ARG A 89 16.79 -19.34 -17.75
C ARG A 89 17.45 -17.99 -18.01
N THR A 90 17.97 -17.33 -16.97
CA THR A 90 19.27 -16.61 -17.01
C THR A 90 19.78 -16.45 -15.57
N PRO A 91 21.04 -16.78 -15.22
CA PRO A 91 21.58 -16.53 -13.89
C PRO A 91 21.84 -15.01 -13.72
N PRO A 92 21.13 -14.29 -12.82
CA PRO A 92 21.14 -12.83 -12.83
C PRO A 92 22.40 -12.18 -12.22
N PHE A 93 23.34 -12.96 -11.67
CA PHE A 93 24.45 -12.43 -10.87
C PHE A 93 25.80 -13.13 -11.08
N ALA A 94 26.04 -13.72 -12.25
CA ALA A 94 27.38 -14.23 -12.55
C ALA A 94 28.37 -13.07 -12.73
N GLY A 95 29.25 -12.85 -11.73
CA GLY A 95 30.37 -11.91 -11.82
C GLY A 95 30.26 -10.62 -11.00
N THR A 96 29.26 -10.46 -10.13
CA THR A 96 29.16 -9.29 -9.25
C THR A 96 30.11 -9.36 -8.04
N PRO A 97 30.69 -8.23 -7.58
CA PRO A 97 31.58 -8.20 -6.41
C PRO A 97 30.86 -8.60 -5.12
N THR A 98 31.50 -9.44 -4.30
CA THR A 98 30.94 -9.97 -3.03
C THR A 98 31.42 -9.18 -1.80
N GLY A 99 31.50 -7.86 -1.90
CA GLY A 99 31.92 -6.99 -0.78
C GLY A 99 30.81 -6.76 0.26
N GLY A 100 31.19 -6.38 1.48
CA GLY A 100 30.24 -6.04 2.56
C GLY A 100 29.33 -4.86 2.18
N SER A 101 28.04 -4.96 2.53
CA SER A 101 26.98 -4.04 2.08
C SER A 101 27.00 -2.64 2.72
N ALA A 102 27.84 -2.39 3.72
CA ALA A 102 27.92 -1.10 4.41
C ALA A 102 29.29 -0.86 5.05
N SER A 103 29.68 0.41 5.18
CA SER A 103 30.86 0.83 5.95
C SER A 103 30.50 1.07 7.42
N ALA A 104 31.47 0.96 8.33
CA ALA A 104 31.27 1.29 9.74
C ALA A 104 30.79 2.74 9.96
N ALA A 105 31.14 3.66 9.05
CA ALA A 105 30.66 5.04 9.06
C ALA A 105 29.16 5.13 8.74
N SER A 106 28.69 4.35 7.76
CA SER A 106 27.27 4.27 7.39
C SER A 106 26.41 3.75 8.55
N ALA A 107 26.92 2.76 9.30
CA ALA A 107 26.26 2.22 10.48
C ALA A 107 26.18 3.23 11.64
N ALA A 108 27.23 4.04 11.85
CA ALA A 108 27.26 5.05 12.90
C ALA A 108 26.28 6.22 12.65
N VAL A 109 26.11 6.63 11.39
CA VAL A 109 25.13 7.68 11.01
C VAL A 109 23.69 7.21 11.24
N ALA A 110 23.38 5.95 10.91
CA ALA A 110 22.06 5.36 11.17
C ALA A 110 21.74 5.33 12.68
N ALA A 111 22.72 4.96 13.51
CA ALA A 111 22.54 4.89 14.97
C ALA A 111 22.30 6.26 15.63
N GLY A 112 22.79 7.36 15.04
CA GLY A 112 22.62 8.71 15.58
C GLY A 112 21.25 9.35 15.27
N SER A 113 20.42 8.72 14.46
CA SER A 113 19.21 9.32 13.89
C SER A 113 17.90 8.81 14.53
N ALA A 114 17.99 7.98 15.57
CA ALA A 114 16.84 7.43 16.30
C ALA A 114 16.22 8.47 17.26
N GLY A 115 15.60 9.51 16.69
CA GLY A 115 14.65 10.37 17.39
C GLY A 115 13.22 9.89 17.13
N GLY A 116 12.49 9.51 18.18
CA GLY A 116 11.11 9.02 18.08
C GLY A 116 10.19 10.05 17.41
N SER A 117 9.91 9.84 16.14
CA SER A 117 8.95 10.61 15.34
C SER A 117 8.19 9.67 14.40
N GLY A 118 7.66 8.59 14.95
CA GLY A 118 6.86 7.60 14.23
C GLY A 118 5.38 7.66 14.63
N THR A 119 4.50 7.90 13.67
CA THR A 119 3.17 7.28 13.66
C THR A 119 3.42 5.80 13.35
N ASP A 120 3.43 4.94 14.37
CA ASP A 120 3.78 3.52 14.20
C ASP A 120 2.95 2.87 13.07
N PRO A 121 3.58 2.43 11.96
CA PRO A 121 3.06 1.28 11.24
C PRO A 121 3.20 0.06 12.18
N GLY A 122 2.24 -0.86 12.13
CA GLY A 122 2.07 -1.92 13.13
C GLY A 122 3.37 -2.60 13.61
N VAL A 123 3.40 -2.82 14.93
CA VAL A 123 4.43 -3.43 15.80
C VAL A 123 5.50 -2.44 16.30
N PRO A 124 5.44 -2.03 17.59
CA PRO A 124 6.44 -1.14 18.16
C PRO A 124 7.83 -1.82 18.16
N PRO A 125 8.91 -1.10 17.79
CA PRO A 125 10.25 -1.62 17.89
C PRO A 125 10.60 -1.95 19.35
N GLY A 126 11.12 -3.17 19.52
CA GLY A 126 11.65 -3.82 20.73
C GLY A 126 11.63 -3.03 22.03
N THR A 127 10.84 -3.52 23.00
CA THR A 127 11.05 -3.18 24.42
C THR A 127 12.46 -3.57 24.86
N ALA A 128 12.97 -2.90 25.91
CA ALA A 128 14.32 -3.08 26.46
C ALA A 128 14.73 -4.53 26.76
N ASP A 129 13.76 -5.45 26.86
CA ASP A 129 13.97 -6.87 27.07
C ASP A 129 14.56 -7.59 25.83
N ALA A 130 14.36 -7.06 24.62
CA ALA A 130 14.95 -7.59 23.38
C ALA A 130 16.46 -7.30 23.27
N ALA A 131 16.91 -6.11 23.69
CA ALA A 131 18.32 -5.74 23.73
C ALA A 131 19.10 -6.58 24.77
N ALA A 132 18.47 -6.91 25.91
CA ALA A 132 19.07 -7.76 26.93
C ALA A 132 19.32 -9.21 26.45
N ARG A 133 18.48 -9.72 25.52
CA ARG A 133 18.66 -11.04 24.92
C ARG A 133 19.81 -11.10 23.91
N MET A 134 20.11 -10.00 23.21
CA MET A 134 21.26 -9.93 22.29
C MET A 134 22.60 -9.76 23.01
N ALA A 135 22.63 -9.14 24.20
CA ALA A 135 23.87 -8.94 24.96
C ALA A 135 24.38 -10.23 25.66
N ALA A 136 23.51 -11.24 25.85
CA ALA A 136 23.86 -12.48 26.53
C ALA A 136 24.62 -13.49 25.63
N THR A 137 24.48 -13.40 24.30
CA THR A 137 25.11 -14.33 23.33
C THR A 137 26.55 -13.95 22.95
N ALA A 138 27.05 -12.80 23.39
CA ALA A 138 28.40 -12.32 23.02
C ALA A 138 29.54 -12.82 23.93
N ARG A 139 29.28 -13.64 24.97
CA ARG A 139 30.28 -13.94 26.02
C ARG A 139 30.79 -15.38 26.14
N THR A 140 30.51 -16.29 25.22
CA THR A 140 31.11 -17.63 25.25
C THR A 140 31.55 -18.09 23.87
N GLY A 141 32.77 -17.70 23.50
CA GLY A 141 33.47 -18.25 22.33
C GLY A 141 34.96 -18.24 22.60
N ASP A 142 35.48 -19.30 23.21
CA ASP A 142 36.87 -19.70 22.99
C ASP A 142 37.08 -21.20 23.28
N ALA A 143 38.03 -21.79 22.54
CA ALA A 143 38.58 -23.15 22.61
C ALA A 143 37.87 -24.32 21.87
N SER A 144 38.22 -24.44 20.60
CA SER A 144 38.72 -25.61 19.84
C SER A 144 38.70 -27.03 20.45
N ALA A 145 38.29 -28.03 19.64
CA ALA A 145 39.07 -29.20 19.21
C ALA A 145 38.25 -30.52 19.05
N GLU A 146 38.78 -31.41 18.22
CA GLU A 146 38.16 -32.53 17.50
C GLU A 146 37.97 -33.83 18.31
N ALA A 147 37.00 -34.68 17.93
CA ALA A 147 37.06 -36.17 17.88
C ALA A 147 35.67 -36.80 17.68
N GLY A 148 35.59 -37.97 17.03
CA GLY A 148 34.35 -38.64 16.61
C GLY A 148 33.82 -39.81 17.46
N VAL A 149 32.71 -40.37 16.95
CA VAL A 149 32.11 -41.73 17.11
C VAL A 149 31.37 -42.13 18.41
N SER A 150 30.18 -42.74 18.18
CA SER A 150 29.37 -43.70 19.00
C SER A 150 28.39 -43.18 20.10
N GLY A 151 27.12 -43.66 20.03
CA GLY A 151 25.93 -43.21 20.80
C GLY A 151 25.77 -43.75 22.24
N PRO A 152 24.56 -43.95 22.84
CA PRO A 152 23.19 -43.58 22.45
C PRO A 152 22.45 -42.64 23.45
N ALA A 153 21.27 -42.17 23.02
CA ALA A 153 20.16 -41.54 23.75
C ALA A 153 20.35 -41.03 25.20
N SER A 154 20.26 -39.71 25.37
CA SER A 154 19.73 -39.08 26.57
C SER A 154 18.69 -38.02 26.17
N ASN A 155 17.53 -38.05 26.83
CA ASN A 155 16.43 -37.11 26.64
C ASN A 155 16.87 -35.69 27.01
N GLY A 156 17.16 -34.87 26.01
CA GLY A 156 17.45 -33.45 26.15
C GLY A 156 16.81 -32.69 24.98
N THR A 157 16.24 -31.53 25.26
CA THR A 157 15.63 -30.63 24.27
C THR A 157 16.51 -30.49 23.03
N ALA A 158 15.98 -30.86 21.86
CA ALA A 158 16.69 -30.71 20.60
C ALA A 158 16.98 -29.22 20.37
N PHE A 159 18.26 -28.84 20.43
CA PHE A 159 18.74 -27.56 19.95
C PHE A 159 18.56 -27.55 18.43
N LEU A 160 17.55 -26.84 17.93
CA LEU A 160 17.20 -26.76 16.50
C LEU A 160 18.21 -26.01 15.62
N GLY A 161 19.42 -25.72 16.13
CA GLY A 161 20.43 -24.97 15.39
C GLY A 161 20.07 -23.49 15.21
N MET A 162 21.07 -22.62 15.25
CA MET A 162 20.94 -21.31 14.63
C MET A 162 20.80 -21.52 13.12
N PRO A 163 19.85 -20.88 12.41
CA PRO A 163 19.81 -20.96 10.96
C PRO A 163 21.18 -20.52 10.43
N GLY A 164 21.83 -21.42 9.69
CA GLY A 164 23.14 -21.15 9.11
C GLY A 164 23.08 -19.90 8.25
N SER A 165 24.16 -19.13 8.26
CA SER A 165 24.37 -17.94 7.39
C SER A 165 24.54 -18.30 5.91
N GLN A 166 24.07 -19.48 5.47
CA GLN A 166 24.11 -19.85 4.07
C GLN A 166 22.95 -19.16 3.35
N PRO A 167 23.23 -18.30 2.35
CA PRO A 167 22.17 -17.71 1.54
C PRO A 167 21.37 -18.82 0.84
N PRO A 168 20.05 -18.64 0.66
CA PRO A 168 19.22 -19.58 -0.08
C PRO A 168 19.83 -19.92 -1.45
N GLY A 169 19.85 -21.21 -1.81
CA GLY A 169 20.28 -21.68 -3.14
C GLY A 169 21.73 -22.19 -3.27
N ARG A 170 22.52 -22.27 -2.19
CA ARG A 170 23.90 -22.79 -2.23
C ARG A 170 24.04 -24.31 -2.09
N GLY A 171 22.95 -25.03 -1.77
CA GLY A 171 22.97 -26.47 -1.49
C GLY A 171 22.10 -27.35 -2.39
N THR A 172 21.26 -26.76 -3.24
CA THR A 172 20.34 -27.53 -4.08
C THR A 172 20.90 -27.67 -5.50
N GLY A 173 20.80 -28.86 -6.08
CA GLY A 173 21.23 -29.09 -7.46
C GLY A 173 20.55 -28.11 -8.42
N ALA A 174 21.12 -27.87 -9.60
CA ALA A 174 20.56 -26.91 -10.58
C ALA A 174 19.09 -27.18 -10.98
N GLN A 175 18.55 -28.36 -10.65
CA GLN A 175 17.16 -28.79 -10.84
C GLN A 175 16.19 -28.41 -9.70
N GLU A 176 16.69 -28.02 -8.53
CA GLU A 176 15.91 -27.70 -7.32
C GLU A 176 15.97 -26.21 -6.96
N ARG A 177 16.56 -25.37 -7.82
CA ARG A 177 16.52 -23.92 -7.63
C ARG A 177 15.11 -23.42 -7.95
N THR A 178 14.38 -22.98 -6.92
CA THR A 178 13.30 -22.02 -7.12
C THR A 178 13.90 -20.76 -7.73
N ASP A 179 13.36 -20.29 -8.84
CA ASP A 179 13.66 -18.94 -9.33
C ASP A 179 13.14 -17.96 -8.28
N PHE A 180 14.04 -17.19 -7.70
CA PHE A 180 13.67 -16.09 -6.83
C PHE A 180 13.19 -14.93 -7.70
N ARG A 181 11.99 -14.42 -7.40
CA ARG A 181 11.45 -13.24 -8.05
C ARG A 181 11.35 -12.11 -7.06
N TRP A 182 11.80 -10.93 -7.49
CA TRP A 182 11.58 -9.70 -6.78
C TRP A 182 10.50 -8.89 -7.48
N LEU A 183 9.42 -8.60 -6.76
CA LEU A 183 8.35 -7.72 -7.19
C LEU A 183 8.49 -6.39 -6.47
N MET A 184 8.48 -5.29 -7.22
CA MET A 184 8.53 -3.94 -6.68
C MET A 184 7.29 -3.17 -7.08
N MET A 185 6.64 -2.53 -6.12
CA MET A 185 5.45 -1.72 -6.38
C MET A 185 5.53 -0.41 -5.64
N SER A 186 5.28 0.69 -6.35
CA SER A 186 5.13 1.99 -5.71
C SER A 186 3.66 2.27 -5.39
N ASP A 187 3.25 1.99 -4.16
CA ASP A 187 1.91 2.23 -3.63
C ASP A 187 1.64 3.73 -3.36
N VAL A 188 0.37 4.10 -3.46
CA VAL A 188 -0.16 5.47 -3.31
C VAL A 188 -1.68 5.46 -3.11
N CYS A 189 -2.25 6.57 -2.63
CA CYS A 189 -3.71 6.76 -2.65
C CYS A 189 -4.29 6.54 -4.05
N LYS A 190 -5.42 5.83 -4.11
CA LYS A 190 -6.06 5.43 -5.38
C LYS A 190 -6.93 6.50 -6.02
N HIS A 191 -7.26 7.58 -5.30
CA HIS A 191 -8.17 8.63 -5.77
C HIS A 191 -9.44 8.05 -6.46
N CYS A 192 -10.05 7.07 -5.79
CA CYS A 192 -11.19 6.26 -6.23
C CYS A 192 -12.31 7.11 -6.85
N THR A 193 -13.09 6.60 -7.79
CA THR A 193 -14.29 7.30 -8.31
C THR A 193 -15.38 7.43 -7.24
N HIS A 194 -15.62 6.35 -6.49
CA HIS A 194 -16.35 6.36 -5.23
C HIS A 194 -15.35 6.35 -4.08
N ALA A 195 -15.21 7.48 -3.40
CA ALA A 195 -14.23 7.62 -2.35
C ALA A 195 -14.89 7.52 -0.99
N ALA A 196 -14.88 6.32 -0.40
CA ALA A 196 -15.45 6.09 0.93
C ALA A 196 -14.90 7.06 1.99
N CYS A 197 -13.61 7.45 1.90
CA CYS A 197 -13.01 8.43 2.80
C CYS A 197 -13.64 9.82 2.70
N LEU A 198 -14.10 10.22 1.51
CA LEU A 198 -14.84 11.46 1.28
C LEU A 198 -16.27 11.32 1.84
N ASP A 199 -16.96 10.23 1.51
CA ASP A 199 -18.36 10.02 1.88
C ASP A 199 -18.60 10.01 3.39
N VAL A 200 -17.64 9.48 4.17
CA VAL A 200 -17.78 9.36 5.63
C VAL A 200 -17.25 10.57 6.40
N CYS A 201 -16.65 11.56 5.73
CA CYS A 201 -16.02 12.69 6.40
C CYS A 201 -17.09 13.63 6.99
N PRO A 202 -17.25 13.71 8.33
CA PRO A 202 -18.34 14.49 8.92
C PRO A 202 -18.12 16.00 8.85
N THR A 203 -16.87 16.44 8.64
CA THR A 203 -16.51 17.86 8.57
C THR A 203 -16.50 18.42 7.15
N GLY A 204 -16.57 17.56 6.13
CA GLY A 204 -16.32 17.97 4.74
C GLY A 204 -14.86 18.33 4.45
N ALA A 205 -13.91 17.90 5.30
CA ALA A 205 -12.48 18.14 5.07
C ALA A 205 -11.96 17.42 3.82
N LEU A 206 -12.54 16.27 3.44
CA LEU A 206 -12.21 15.60 2.19
C LEU A 206 -13.12 16.10 1.06
N PHE A 207 -12.51 16.50 -0.06
CA PHE A 207 -13.24 17.05 -1.21
C PHE A 207 -12.68 16.55 -2.55
N ARG A 208 -13.46 16.75 -3.62
CA ARG A 208 -13.07 16.51 -5.01
C ARG A 208 -12.55 17.78 -5.65
N THR A 209 -11.38 17.69 -6.26
CA THR A 209 -10.80 18.74 -7.10
C THR A 209 -11.43 18.72 -8.50
N GLU A 210 -11.18 19.78 -9.25
CA GLU A 210 -11.49 19.93 -10.68
C GLU A 210 -10.79 18.89 -11.56
N PHE A 211 -9.77 18.22 -11.04
CA PHE A 211 -9.04 17.13 -11.72
C PHE A 211 -9.60 15.74 -11.39
N GLY A 212 -10.69 15.66 -10.62
CA GLY A 212 -11.31 14.42 -10.16
C GLY A 212 -10.56 13.71 -9.03
N THR A 213 -9.58 14.38 -8.41
CA THR A 213 -8.76 13.83 -7.32
C THR A 213 -9.41 14.12 -5.97
N VAL A 214 -9.26 13.19 -5.01
CA VAL A 214 -9.65 13.42 -3.61
C VAL A 214 -8.51 14.09 -2.84
N VAL A 215 -8.76 15.14 -2.07
CA VAL A 215 -7.75 15.84 -1.25
C VAL A 215 -8.31 16.11 0.16
N VAL A 216 -7.44 16.17 1.18
CA VAL A 216 -7.79 16.57 2.55
C VAL A 216 -7.47 18.07 2.71
N GLN A 217 -8.43 18.86 3.19
CA GLN A 217 -8.25 20.23 3.64
C GLN A 217 -7.80 20.23 5.10
N GLU A 218 -6.53 20.57 5.31
CA GLU A 218 -5.86 20.46 6.61
C GLU A 218 -6.47 21.40 7.66
N ASP A 219 -6.89 22.59 7.25
CA ASP A 219 -7.50 23.62 8.09
C ASP A 219 -8.92 23.25 8.56
N ILE A 220 -9.63 22.39 7.83
CA ILE A 220 -10.97 21.88 8.18
C ILE A 220 -10.89 20.54 8.93
N CYS A 221 -9.81 19.78 8.73
CA CYS A 221 -9.67 18.46 9.35
C CYS A 221 -9.59 18.55 10.88
N ASN A 222 -10.52 17.91 11.57
CA ASN A 222 -10.56 17.83 13.03
C ASN A 222 -9.95 16.54 13.60
N GLY A 223 -9.45 15.64 12.76
CA GLY A 223 -8.82 14.40 13.23
C GLY A 223 -9.77 13.30 13.73
N CYS A 224 -11.04 13.28 13.33
CA CYS A 224 -11.97 12.23 13.79
C CYS A 224 -11.61 10.80 13.35
N GLY A 225 -10.81 10.64 12.29
CA GLY A 225 -10.31 9.33 11.84
C GLY A 225 -11.31 8.44 11.07
N TYR A 226 -12.54 8.88 10.81
CA TYR A 226 -13.55 8.06 10.10
C TYR A 226 -13.09 7.65 8.69
N CYS A 227 -12.35 8.53 8.03
CA CYS A 227 -11.77 8.27 6.72
C CYS A 227 -10.75 7.10 6.71
N ILE A 228 -10.09 6.83 7.84
CA ILE A 228 -9.05 5.79 7.97
C ILE A 228 -9.69 4.41 7.90
N SER A 229 -10.70 4.16 8.74
CA SER A 229 -11.40 2.86 8.75
C SER A 229 -12.29 2.63 7.54
N ALA A 230 -12.76 3.71 6.89
CA ALA A 230 -13.60 3.60 5.70
C ALA A 230 -12.82 3.35 4.40
N CYS A 231 -11.53 3.66 4.35
CA CYS A 231 -10.73 3.49 3.14
C CYS A 231 -10.46 1.99 2.90
N PRO A 232 -10.94 1.39 1.78
CA PRO A 232 -10.73 -0.04 1.54
C PRO A 232 -9.26 -0.39 1.28
N TYR A 233 -8.43 0.61 0.96
CA TYR A 233 -7.01 0.45 0.65
C TYR A 233 -6.08 0.80 1.83
N GLY A 234 -6.57 1.35 2.93
CA GLY A 234 -5.73 1.72 4.09
C GLY A 234 -4.68 2.81 3.82
N VAL A 235 -4.90 3.70 2.84
CA VAL A 235 -3.90 4.68 2.33
C VAL A 235 -3.98 6.09 2.96
N ILE A 236 -4.85 6.27 3.95
CA ILE A 236 -5.01 7.53 4.69
C ILE A 236 -4.84 7.24 6.18
N ASP A 237 -4.07 8.08 6.86
CA ASP A 237 -3.72 7.88 8.26
C ASP A 237 -3.61 9.22 9.00
N GLN A 238 -3.63 9.18 10.33
CA GLN A 238 -3.58 10.36 11.20
C GLN A 238 -2.16 10.64 11.70
N ARG A 239 -1.69 11.86 11.51
CA ARG A 239 -0.40 12.29 12.06
C ARG A 239 -0.55 12.56 13.56
N LYS A 240 0.25 11.90 14.40
CA LYS A 240 0.18 12.09 15.86
C LYS A 240 0.51 13.51 16.31
N GLY A 241 1.39 14.21 15.58
CA GLY A 241 1.84 15.55 15.94
C GLY A 241 0.75 16.62 15.86
N ASP A 242 -0.09 16.60 14.82
CA ASP A 242 -1.15 17.60 14.61
C ASP A 242 -2.58 17.03 14.71
N GLY A 243 -2.72 15.70 14.83
CA GLY A 243 -3.99 15.01 14.92
C GLY A 243 -4.79 14.99 13.61
N ARG A 244 -4.28 15.52 12.50
CA ARG A 244 -5.02 15.57 11.22
C ARG A 244 -4.78 14.31 10.41
N ALA A 245 -5.71 14.04 9.49
CA ALA A 245 -5.57 12.95 8.53
C ALA A 245 -4.80 13.42 7.30
N TRP A 246 -3.93 12.57 6.77
CA TRP A 246 -3.04 12.89 5.66
C TRP A 246 -2.96 11.72 4.67
N LYS A 247 -2.81 12.04 3.39
CA LYS A 247 -2.65 11.09 2.28
C LYS A 247 -2.11 11.81 1.05
N CYS A 248 -1.77 11.07 0.01
CA CYS A 248 -1.42 11.66 -1.29
C CYS A 248 -2.53 12.59 -1.81
N THR A 249 -2.10 13.72 -2.38
CA THR A 249 -2.95 14.78 -2.96
C THR A 249 -2.99 14.72 -4.49
N LEU A 250 -2.37 13.71 -5.10
CA LEU A 250 -1.98 13.69 -6.52
C LEU A 250 -1.16 14.92 -6.94
N CYS A 251 -0.50 15.60 -6.00
CA CYS A 251 0.13 16.92 -6.18
C CYS A 251 -0.85 17.96 -6.75
N TYR A 252 -2.04 18.09 -6.14
CA TYR A 252 -3.08 19.04 -6.55
C TYR A 252 -2.55 20.46 -6.84
N ASP A 253 -1.63 20.93 -6.00
CA ASP A 253 -0.91 22.20 -6.16
C ASP A 253 -0.11 22.30 -7.48
N ARG A 254 0.58 21.22 -7.87
CA ARG A 254 1.30 21.12 -9.15
C ARG A 254 0.34 21.04 -10.33
N LEU A 255 -0.74 20.27 -10.17
CA LEU A 255 -1.78 20.13 -11.19
C LEU A 255 -2.41 21.48 -11.53
N GLY A 256 -2.73 22.30 -10.52
CA GLY A 256 -3.23 23.65 -10.72
C GLY A 256 -2.26 24.58 -11.48
N ALA A 257 -0.96 24.27 -11.45
CA ALA A 257 0.08 24.96 -12.20
C ALA A 257 0.42 24.28 -13.56
N GLY A 258 -0.31 23.25 -13.97
CA GLY A 258 -0.04 22.50 -15.20
C GLY A 258 1.24 21.67 -15.16
N MET A 259 1.74 21.33 -13.96
CA MET A 259 2.98 20.60 -13.75
C MET A 259 2.72 19.10 -13.47
N THR A 260 3.63 18.24 -13.94
CA THR A 260 3.62 16.80 -13.60
C THR A 260 3.85 16.58 -12.11
N PRO A 261 3.12 15.68 -11.43
CA PRO A 261 3.35 15.34 -10.03
C PRO A 261 4.79 14.92 -9.74
N ALA A 262 5.32 15.32 -8.57
CA ALA A 262 6.73 15.16 -8.22
C ALA A 262 7.21 13.70 -8.32
N CYS A 263 6.40 12.75 -7.83
CA CYS A 263 6.73 11.34 -7.83
C CYS A 263 6.71 10.69 -9.23
N ALA A 264 5.87 11.19 -10.15
CA ALA A 264 5.86 10.76 -11.54
C ALA A 264 7.06 11.37 -12.30
N GLN A 265 7.33 12.66 -12.09
CA GLN A 265 8.48 13.34 -12.69
C GLN A 265 9.83 12.72 -12.27
N ALA A 266 9.93 12.25 -11.02
CA ALA A 266 11.15 11.64 -10.50
C ALA A 266 11.36 10.17 -10.91
N CYS A 267 10.39 9.53 -11.59
CA CYS A 267 10.47 8.10 -11.90
C CYS A 267 11.45 7.84 -13.06
N PRO A 268 12.61 7.19 -12.83
CA PRO A 268 13.64 7.06 -13.87
C PRO A 268 13.29 6.05 -14.96
N THR A 269 12.37 5.13 -14.68
CA THR A 269 11.96 4.06 -15.60
C THR A 269 10.60 4.28 -16.22
N GLU A 270 9.96 5.44 -15.93
CA GLU A 270 8.57 5.72 -16.33
C GLU A 270 7.57 4.64 -15.87
N SER A 271 7.92 3.90 -14.80
CA SER A 271 6.99 3.01 -14.10
C SER A 271 5.75 3.76 -13.64
N ILE A 272 5.90 5.04 -13.29
CA ILE A 272 4.83 5.92 -12.83
C ILE A 272 4.51 6.88 -13.97
N GLN A 273 3.37 6.67 -14.62
CA GLN A 273 2.89 7.53 -15.68
C GLN A 273 1.78 8.44 -15.16
N TYR A 274 1.74 9.67 -15.66
CA TYR A 274 0.74 10.68 -15.33
C TYR A 274 0.08 11.21 -16.61
N GLY A 275 -1.18 11.62 -16.52
CA GLY A 275 -1.93 12.21 -17.63
C GLY A 275 -3.45 12.07 -17.48
N PRO A 276 -4.21 12.37 -18.54
CA PRO A 276 -5.64 12.09 -18.61
C PRO A 276 -5.91 10.61 -18.35
N LEU A 277 -6.89 10.32 -17.47
CA LEU A 277 -7.15 8.98 -16.97
C LEU A 277 -7.54 7.99 -18.08
N ASP A 278 -8.34 8.43 -19.05
CA ASP A 278 -8.78 7.55 -20.14
C ASP A 278 -7.62 7.17 -21.07
N GLU A 279 -6.72 8.11 -21.37
CA GLU A 279 -5.50 7.81 -22.13
C GLU A 279 -4.55 6.86 -21.37
N LEU A 280 -4.48 6.99 -20.05
CA LEU A 280 -3.72 6.07 -19.20
C LEU A 280 -4.34 4.67 -19.25
N ARG A 281 -5.68 4.55 -19.16
CA ARG A 281 -6.41 3.29 -19.23
C ARG A 281 -6.20 2.56 -20.54
N GLU A 282 -6.21 3.28 -21.66
CA GLU A 282 -5.89 2.71 -22.97
C GLU A 282 -4.45 2.22 -23.07
N ARG A 283 -3.48 3.02 -22.59
CA ARG A 283 -2.06 2.63 -22.55
C ARG A 283 -1.87 1.36 -21.74
N ALA A 284 -2.52 1.27 -20.57
CA ALA A 284 -2.44 0.10 -19.71
C ALA A 284 -3.04 -1.15 -20.36
N ALA A 285 -4.20 -1.03 -21.02
CA ALA A 285 -4.83 -2.12 -21.76
C ALA A 285 -3.91 -2.66 -22.88
N ARG A 286 -3.23 -1.77 -23.61
CA ARG A 286 -2.21 -2.19 -24.59
C ARG A 286 -1.02 -2.87 -23.91
N ARG A 287 -0.54 -2.32 -22.80
CA ARG A 287 0.64 -2.83 -22.08
C ARG A 287 0.41 -4.24 -21.51
N VAL A 288 -0.75 -4.52 -20.92
CA VAL A 288 -1.06 -5.86 -20.41
C VAL A 288 -1.14 -6.89 -21.55
N GLY A 289 -1.74 -6.53 -22.70
CA GLY A 289 -1.75 -7.38 -23.89
C GLY A 289 -0.35 -7.71 -24.41
N GLN A 290 0.54 -6.72 -24.45
CA GLN A 290 1.95 -6.93 -24.83
C GLN A 290 2.69 -7.87 -23.86
N LEU A 291 2.39 -7.82 -22.56
CA LEU A 291 2.99 -8.73 -21.58
C LEU A 291 2.45 -10.16 -21.73
N HIS A 292 1.16 -10.32 -22.01
CA HIS A 292 0.56 -11.62 -22.32
C HIS A 292 1.20 -12.24 -23.56
N GLU A 293 1.38 -11.47 -24.64
CA GLU A 293 2.09 -11.92 -25.86
C GLU A 293 3.55 -12.32 -25.60
N ARG A 294 4.20 -11.69 -24.61
CA ARG A 294 5.57 -12.01 -24.19
C ARG A 294 5.67 -13.17 -23.21
N GLY A 295 4.55 -13.87 -22.95
CA GLY A 295 4.52 -15.03 -22.08
C GLY A 295 4.44 -14.72 -20.57
N VAL A 296 3.91 -13.55 -20.21
CA VAL A 296 3.60 -13.17 -18.81
C VAL A 296 2.09 -13.16 -18.60
N PRO A 297 1.40 -14.33 -18.66
CA PRO A 297 -0.06 -14.42 -18.63
C PRO A 297 -0.69 -13.96 -17.31
N GLU A 298 0.08 -13.92 -16.22
CA GLU A 298 -0.37 -13.48 -14.90
C GLU A 298 -0.52 -11.96 -14.77
N ALA A 299 0.01 -11.19 -15.74
CA ALA A 299 -0.09 -9.74 -15.75
C ALA A 299 -1.56 -9.30 -15.79
N ARG A 300 -1.93 -8.32 -14.96
CA ARG A 300 -3.32 -7.85 -14.83
C ARG A 300 -3.37 -6.37 -14.52
N LEU A 301 -4.51 -5.76 -14.80
CA LEU A 301 -4.80 -4.38 -14.41
C LEU A 301 -5.63 -4.38 -13.12
N TYR A 302 -5.25 -3.54 -12.17
CA TYR A 302 -5.88 -3.42 -10.86
C TYR A 302 -6.35 -1.97 -10.65
N GLY A 303 -7.62 -1.77 -10.28
CA GLY A 303 -8.26 -0.44 -10.16
C GLY A 303 -8.58 0.22 -11.51
N HIS A 304 -8.42 -0.50 -12.63
CA HIS A 304 -8.63 0.03 -13.99
C HIS A 304 -10.11 0.10 -14.36
N ASP A 305 -10.89 -0.90 -13.95
CA ASP A 305 -12.28 -1.12 -14.37
C ASP A 305 -13.22 -0.07 -13.75
N PRO A 306 -13.90 0.78 -14.54
CA PRO A 306 -14.85 1.78 -14.03
C PRO A 306 -16.11 1.16 -13.40
N THR A 307 -16.32 -0.15 -13.52
CA THR A 307 -17.47 -0.87 -12.99
C THR A 307 -17.18 -1.67 -11.73
N ASP A 308 -15.96 -1.57 -11.19
CA ASP A 308 -15.57 -2.24 -9.95
C ASP A 308 -16.27 -1.69 -8.70
N GLY A 309 -15.99 -2.27 -7.54
CA GLY A 309 -16.62 -1.90 -6.26
C GLY A 309 -16.37 -0.46 -5.79
N VAL A 310 -15.43 0.26 -6.41
CA VAL A 310 -15.14 1.68 -6.15
C VAL A 310 -15.32 2.58 -7.39
N GLY A 311 -15.87 2.05 -8.49
CA GLY A 311 -16.09 2.78 -9.75
C GLY A 311 -14.80 3.07 -10.54
N GLY A 312 -13.75 2.29 -10.30
CA GLY A 312 -12.40 2.48 -10.79
C GLY A 312 -11.59 3.51 -10.01
N ASP A 313 -10.27 3.46 -10.19
CA ASP A 313 -9.31 4.29 -9.48
C ASP A 313 -8.77 5.43 -10.37
N GLY A 314 -8.46 6.56 -9.73
CA GLY A 314 -7.66 7.63 -10.36
C GLY A 314 -6.16 7.31 -10.37
N ALA A 315 -5.70 6.36 -9.54
CA ALA A 315 -4.36 5.81 -9.57
C ALA A 315 -4.44 4.29 -9.55
N PHE A 316 -4.14 3.66 -10.69
CA PHE A 316 -4.33 2.24 -10.94
C PHE A 316 -3.03 1.57 -11.41
N PHE A 317 -2.99 0.24 -11.43
CA PHE A 317 -1.75 -0.52 -11.51
C PHE A 317 -1.80 -1.59 -12.60
N LEU A 318 -0.64 -1.86 -13.21
CA LEU A 318 -0.36 -3.15 -13.83
C LEU A 318 0.42 -3.98 -12.81
N LEU A 319 -0.16 -5.09 -12.40
CA LEU A 319 0.44 -6.03 -11.45
C LEU A 319 0.92 -7.27 -12.20
N LEU A 320 2.02 -7.85 -11.73
CA LEU A 320 2.55 -9.10 -12.28
C LEU A 320 2.25 -10.34 -11.42
N ASP A 321 1.37 -10.20 -10.45
CA ASP A 321 0.86 -11.29 -9.62
C ASP A 321 -0.51 -10.85 -9.04
N GLU A 322 -1.10 -11.68 -8.19
CA GLU A 322 -2.36 -11.36 -7.51
C GLU A 322 -2.22 -10.08 -6.63
N PRO A 323 -3.27 -9.23 -6.53
CA PRO A 323 -3.23 -8.01 -5.71
C PRO A 323 -2.77 -8.25 -4.27
N GLU A 324 -3.17 -9.36 -3.66
CA GLU A 324 -2.85 -9.74 -2.29
C GLU A 324 -1.35 -9.93 -2.06
N VAL A 325 -0.61 -10.33 -3.10
CA VAL A 325 0.87 -10.41 -3.04
C VAL A 325 1.48 -9.05 -2.74
N TYR A 326 0.85 -7.98 -3.21
CA TYR A 326 1.28 -6.60 -2.99
C TYR A 326 0.64 -5.97 -1.76
N GLY A 327 -0.14 -6.73 -0.96
CA GLY A 327 -0.91 -6.21 0.17
C GLY A 327 -2.16 -5.42 -0.25
N LEU A 328 -2.58 -5.53 -1.52
CA LEU A 328 -3.77 -4.87 -2.02
C LEU A 328 -5.01 -5.76 -1.82
N PRO A 329 -6.19 -5.18 -1.52
CA PRO A 329 -7.44 -5.94 -1.44
C PRO A 329 -7.85 -6.46 -2.83
N PRO A 330 -8.30 -7.71 -3.01
CA PRO A 330 -8.61 -8.25 -4.33
C PRO A 330 -9.84 -7.62 -5.00
N ASP A 331 -10.87 -7.32 -4.21
CA ASP A 331 -12.13 -6.71 -4.66
C ASP A 331 -12.51 -5.56 -3.71
N PRO A 332 -11.88 -4.38 -3.84
CA PRO A 332 -12.17 -3.23 -3.00
C PRO A 332 -13.59 -2.71 -3.27
N VAL A 333 -14.33 -2.44 -2.20
CA VAL A 333 -15.70 -1.93 -2.25
C VAL A 333 -15.81 -0.72 -1.34
N VAL A 334 -16.51 0.32 -1.79
CA VAL A 334 -16.84 1.43 -0.89
C VAL A 334 -17.78 1.00 0.23
N THR A 335 -17.43 1.36 1.47
CA THR A 335 -18.23 1.03 2.66
C THR A 335 -19.63 1.64 2.62
N THR A 336 -19.83 2.67 1.81
CA THR A 336 -21.10 3.37 1.60
C THR A 336 -22.01 2.72 0.55
N ARG A 337 -21.52 1.74 -0.23
CA ARG A 337 -22.26 1.12 -1.35
C ARG A 337 -23.63 0.58 -0.93
N ASP A 338 -23.67 -0.10 0.20
CA ASP A 338 -24.86 -0.82 0.67
C ASP A 338 -25.79 0.04 1.54
N LEU A 339 -25.43 1.32 1.81
CA LEU A 339 -26.19 2.21 2.70
C LEU A 339 -27.67 2.33 2.29
N PRO A 340 -28.06 2.60 1.03
CA PRO A 340 -29.49 2.73 0.72
C PRO A 340 -30.24 1.41 0.84
N ARG A 341 -29.59 0.28 0.57
CA ARG A 341 -30.20 -1.03 0.79
C ARG A 341 -30.42 -1.28 2.28
N MET A 342 -29.46 -0.91 3.12
CA MET A 342 -29.57 -0.97 4.58
C MET A 342 -30.71 -0.08 5.08
N TRP A 343 -30.80 1.18 4.63
CA TRP A 343 -31.87 2.10 5.01
C TRP A 343 -33.25 1.63 4.56
N LYS A 344 -33.38 1.09 3.34
CA LYS A 344 -34.63 0.46 2.87
C LYS A 344 -35.06 -0.70 3.76
N ARG A 345 -34.12 -1.58 4.14
CA ARG A 345 -34.39 -2.70 5.04
C ARG A 345 -34.74 -2.25 6.45
N ALA A 346 -34.04 -1.26 6.99
CA ALA A 346 -34.32 -0.67 8.30
C ALA A 346 -35.71 -0.02 8.33
N GLY A 347 -36.08 0.73 7.28
CA GLY A 347 -37.41 1.30 7.13
C GLY A 347 -38.51 0.22 7.06
N LEU A 348 -38.29 -0.84 6.29
CA LEU A 348 -39.23 -1.97 6.22
C LEU A 348 -39.39 -2.65 7.60
N ALA A 349 -38.29 -2.87 8.32
CA ALA A 349 -38.31 -3.46 9.66
C ALA A 349 -39.04 -2.57 10.66
N ALA A 350 -38.81 -1.26 10.63
CA ALA A 350 -39.51 -0.29 11.48
C ALA A 350 -41.02 -0.28 11.20
N LEU A 351 -41.44 -0.31 9.93
CA LEU A 351 -42.84 -0.43 9.53
C LEU A 351 -43.48 -1.73 10.03
N ALA A 352 -42.78 -2.86 9.90
CA ALA A 352 -43.26 -4.14 10.39
C ALA A 352 -43.43 -4.16 11.92
N MET A 353 -42.47 -3.60 12.67
CA MET A 353 -42.57 -3.46 14.13
C MET A 353 -43.74 -2.55 14.55
N ALA A 354 -43.92 -1.43 13.86
CA ALA A 354 -45.05 -0.53 14.10
C ALA A 354 -46.40 -1.22 13.82
N ALA A 355 -46.51 -1.94 12.70
CA ALA A 355 -47.71 -2.70 12.36
C ALA A 355 -48.02 -3.80 13.39
N ALA A 356 -47.01 -4.53 13.85
CA ALA A 356 -47.17 -5.54 14.89
C ALA A 356 -47.62 -4.92 16.23
N THR A 357 -47.08 -3.76 16.59
CA THR A 357 -47.49 -3.01 17.78
C THR A 357 -48.95 -2.58 17.68
N VAL A 358 -49.36 -1.96 16.55
CA VAL A 358 -50.75 -1.58 16.31
C VAL A 358 -51.69 -2.79 16.35
N ALA A 359 -51.31 -3.89 15.70
CA ALA A 359 -52.10 -5.13 15.71
C ALA A 359 -52.27 -5.69 17.13
N ALA A 360 -51.24 -5.64 17.98
CA ALA A 360 -51.33 -6.07 19.38
C ALA A 360 -52.34 -5.22 20.18
N PHE A 361 -52.38 -3.90 19.97
CA PHE A 361 -53.33 -3.01 20.65
C PHE A 361 -54.76 -3.07 20.10
N VAL A 362 -54.93 -3.37 18.81
CA VAL A 362 -56.27 -3.52 18.21
C VAL A 362 -56.84 -4.90 18.52
N GLY A 363 -56.04 -5.97 18.44
CA GLY A 363 -56.47 -7.35 18.71
C GLY A 363 -56.85 -7.59 20.17
N GLY A 364 -56.17 -6.92 21.13
CA GLY A 364 -56.47 -7.01 22.56
C GLY A 364 -57.75 -6.31 23.03
N ARG A 365 -58.50 -5.65 22.13
CA ARG A 365 -59.80 -5.02 22.43
C ARG A 365 -61.00 -5.88 22.01
N SER A 366 -60.77 -7.13 21.62
CA SER A 366 -61.79 -8.11 21.19
C SER A 366 -62.19 -9.06 22.29
#